data_AF-A0A0S8CKI7-F1
#
_entry.id   AF-A0A0S8CKI7-F1
#
_cell.length_a   1.000
_cell.length_b   1.000
_cell.length_c   1.000
_cell.angle_alpha   90.00
_cell.angle_beta   90.00
_cell.angle_gamma   90.00
#
_symmetry.space_group_name_H-M   'P 1'
#
loop_
_entity.id
_entity.type
_entity.pdbx_description
1 polymer ?
#
loop_
_entity_poly.entity_id
_entity_poly.type
_entity_poly.pdbx_seq_one_letter_code
_entity_poly.pdbx_strand_id
1 'polypeptide(L)'
;MSDQFSIKVLRYDSRLNNDIPHYEEYSVDHYEGMRIWHAIDDVNLKHGANIASRLSCREFLCGICTIMANGKPTLACKAPVENGMVLEPLPYFPVTKDLVVDRDIAERRFQELRLWLNRDDDISKIEMKASQSEVLPAREMSQCLGCLACLAACPVIKEGWETFAGPMYQVHLAKSTFNPLDTAKRVAEAAQHGLFNCTQCGACTEVCSQGINIPEKAIRQLRTLFLREEEIPQAVKEVKENIKRKSNPFGKEEKWRWAEGLDLPRSGDTVFFAGCLSSFESGGTLKKAVALLRKLGIEVAYYAEDEPCCSSPLLNMGDENGFRESARDVALRFQKRRTKTVITGCAECYRVFTLDYPKYLAGMEMPEVKHISQVIAESRDKLGVISRKMPETRVTYHDPCRLGRDCGLYQAPRDVIGAVGGIELSEMAKAGAESFCCGAGGGVKLINNDLAVAIGQERIRQARDTGCSVLVSACPWCEHNLRDSVGGGDGFRIMDIVDLIAENI
;
A
#
# COMPACT_ATOMS: atom_id res chain seq x y z
N MET A 1 -0.12 -38.31 -19.87
CA MET A 1 0.59 -37.44 -20.84
C MET A 1 1.15 -36.32 -20.00
N SER A 2 2.45 -36.05 -20.04
CA SER A 2 3.00 -34.89 -19.33
C SER A 2 2.45 -33.65 -20.02
N ASP A 3 1.80 -32.77 -19.27
CA ASP A 3 1.43 -31.46 -19.80
C ASP A 3 2.73 -30.71 -20.10
N GLN A 4 2.83 -30.09 -21.26
CA GLN A 4 4.02 -29.32 -21.63
C GLN A 4 3.73 -27.85 -21.33
N PHE A 5 4.50 -27.26 -20.43
CA PHE A 5 4.40 -25.83 -20.12
C PHE A 5 5.43 -25.06 -20.92
N SER A 6 5.14 -23.80 -21.22
CA SER A 6 6.12 -22.84 -21.73
C SER A 6 6.56 -21.89 -20.61
N ILE A 7 7.87 -21.61 -20.52
CA ILE A 7 8.39 -20.53 -19.67
C ILE A 7 9.25 -19.58 -20.51
N LYS A 8 9.15 -18.28 -20.22
CA LYS A 8 9.99 -17.24 -20.80
C LYS A 8 10.99 -16.75 -19.76
N VAL A 9 12.26 -16.67 -20.11
CA VAL A 9 13.32 -16.27 -19.19
C VAL A 9 14.06 -15.08 -19.79
N LEU A 10 14.21 -14.00 -19.01
CA LEU A 10 15.07 -12.90 -19.40
C LEU A 10 16.54 -13.34 -19.29
N ARG A 11 17.22 -13.36 -20.42
CA ARG A 11 18.61 -13.76 -20.60
C ARG A 11 19.50 -12.53 -20.70
N TYR A 12 20.61 -12.57 -19.99
CA TYR A 12 21.62 -11.50 -19.98
C TYR A 12 22.87 -11.99 -19.24
N ASP A 13 24.07 -11.62 -19.69
CA ASP A 13 25.33 -11.92 -19.01
C ASP A 13 26.21 -10.66 -18.97
N SER A 14 26.38 -10.09 -17.78
CA SER A 14 27.14 -8.84 -17.60
C SER A 14 28.64 -8.97 -17.88
N ARG A 15 29.14 -10.21 -18.05
CA ARG A 15 30.54 -10.49 -18.37
C ARG A 15 30.82 -10.43 -19.87
N LEU A 16 29.78 -10.44 -20.69
CA LEU A 16 29.89 -10.37 -22.15
C LEU A 16 29.85 -8.90 -22.59
N ASN A 17 30.81 -8.51 -23.44
CA ASN A 17 30.80 -7.16 -24.01
C ASN A 17 29.62 -7.04 -24.99
N ASN A 18 28.75 -6.05 -24.76
CA ASN A 18 27.57 -5.72 -25.57
C ASN A 18 26.42 -6.74 -25.55
N ASP A 19 26.30 -7.57 -24.50
CA ASP A 19 25.08 -8.37 -24.35
C ASP A 19 23.88 -7.46 -24.06
N ILE A 20 22.74 -7.76 -24.69
CA ILE A 20 21.50 -7.00 -24.57
C ILE A 20 20.45 -7.93 -23.97
N PRO A 21 19.74 -7.52 -22.90
CA PRO A 21 18.69 -8.34 -22.31
C PRO A 21 17.66 -8.77 -23.35
N HIS A 22 17.41 -10.07 -23.44
CA HIS A 22 16.47 -10.65 -24.40
C HIS A 22 15.71 -11.82 -23.76
N TYR A 23 14.51 -12.10 -24.27
CA TYR A 23 13.73 -13.23 -23.78
C TYR A 23 14.00 -14.47 -24.61
N GLU A 24 14.26 -15.58 -23.93
CA GLU A 24 14.22 -16.92 -24.53
C GLU A 24 13.03 -17.70 -23.96
N GLU A 25 12.39 -18.51 -24.80
CA GLU A 25 11.22 -19.31 -24.45
C GLU A 25 11.57 -20.80 -24.51
N TYR A 26 11.19 -21.55 -23.47
CA TYR A 26 11.53 -22.96 -23.32
C TYR A 26 10.30 -23.79 -22.97
N SER A 27 10.26 -25.00 -23.52
CA SER A 27 9.28 -26.00 -23.12
C SER A 27 9.75 -26.79 -21.90
N VAL A 28 8.86 -27.00 -20.94
CA VAL A 28 9.09 -27.71 -19.67
C VAL A 28 8.14 -28.89 -19.57
N ASP A 29 8.64 -30.05 -19.15
CA ASP A 29 7.80 -31.23 -18.92
C ASP A 29 7.14 -31.12 -17.53
N HIS A 30 5.91 -30.59 -17.49
CA HIS A 30 5.21 -30.29 -16.24
C HIS A 30 4.70 -31.55 -15.55
N TYR A 31 4.78 -31.52 -14.22
CA TYR A 31 4.18 -32.51 -13.32
C TYR A 31 3.59 -31.81 -12.09
N GLU A 32 2.64 -32.47 -11.44
CA GLU A 32 1.96 -31.93 -10.25
C GLU A 32 2.96 -31.61 -9.13
N GLY A 33 2.88 -30.41 -8.57
CA GLY A 33 3.79 -29.94 -7.51
C GLY A 33 5.12 -29.38 -8.02
N MET A 34 5.33 -29.32 -9.35
CA MET A 34 6.48 -28.66 -9.93
C MET A 34 6.56 -27.18 -9.51
N ARG A 35 7.78 -26.72 -9.26
CA ARG A 35 8.09 -25.37 -8.77
C ARG A 35 8.97 -24.68 -9.79
N ILE A 36 9.07 -23.36 -9.72
CA ILE A 36 9.89 -22.59 -10.67
C ILE A 36 11.33 -23.12 -10.73
N TRP A 37 11.92 -23.47 -9.58
CA TRP A 37 13.28 -24.02 -9.56
C TRP A 37 13.40 -25.34 -10.34
N HIS A 38 12.42 -26.25 -10.20
CA HIS A 38 12.39 -27.51 -10.96
C HIS A 38 12.32 -27.24 -12.46
N ALA A 39 11.57 -26.21 -12.87
CA ALA A 39 11.44 -25.82 -14.28
C ALA A 39 12.74 -25.26 -14.84
N ILE A 40 13.48 -24.45 -14.07
CA ILE A 40 14.81 -23.97 -14.48
C ILE A 40 15.79 -25.13 -14.64
N ASP A 41 15.78 -26.10 -13.72
CA ASP A 41 16.62 -27.30 -13.81
C ASP A 41 16.27 -28.17 -15.01
N ASP A 42 14.97 -28.41 -15.25
CA ASP A 42 14.48 -29.15 -16.42
C ASP A 42 14.95 -28.49 -17.71
N VAL A 43 14.82 -27.16 -17.83
CA VAL A 43 15.27 -26.44 -19.02
C VAL A 43 16.78 -26.54 -19.21
N ASN A 44 17.56 -26.42 -18.14
CA ASN A 44 19.00 -26.55 -18.21
C ASN A 44 19.44 -27.96 -18.62
N LEU A 45 18.78 -29.00 -18.12
CA LEU A 45 19.10 -30.39 -18.44
C LEU A 45 18.66 -30.78 -19.86
N LYS A 46 17.47 -30.36 -20.27
CA LYS A 46 16.86 -30.73 -21.55
C LYS A 46 17.39 -29.94 -22.73
N HIS A 47 17.58 -28.63 -22.55
CA HIS A 47 17.94 -27.71 -23.64
C HIS A 47 19.39 -27.23 -23.58
N GLY A 48 20.13 -27.54 -22.51
CA GLY A 48 21.49 -27.01 -22.32
C GLY A 48 21.53 -25.48 -22.20
N ALA A 49 20.41 -24.86 -21.80
CA ALA A 49 20.20 -23.40 -21.83
C ALA A 49 21.17 -22.62 -20.94
N ASN A 50 21.74 -23.27 -19.92
CA ASN A 50 22.68 -22.68 -18.96
C ASN A 50 22.13 -21.39 -18.31
N ILE A 51 20.85 -21.41 -17.94
CA ILE A 51 20.16 -20.37 -17.18
C ILE A 51 20.80 -20.27 -15.80
N ALA A 52 21.32 -19.10 -15.48
CA ALA A 52 21.81 -18.80 -14.15
C ALA A 52 20.66 -18.43 -13.21
N SER A 53 20.57 -19.15 -12.10
CA SER A 53 19.70 -18.82 -10.97
C SER A 53 20.41 -19.19 -9.66
N ARG A 54 20.03 -18.55 -8.55
CA ARG A 54 20.56 -18.95 -7.23
C ARG A 54 19.62 -19.93 -6.56
N LEU A 55 20.18 -20.98 -6.00
CA LEU A 55 19.47 -21.93 -5.17
C LEU A 55 20.39 -22.46 -4.08
N SER A 56 19.82 -22.73 -2.91
CA SER A 56 20.56 -23.32 -1.79
C SER A 56 19.68 -24.32 -1.04
N CYS A 57 18.91 -23.88 -0.04
CA CYS A 57 18.24 -24.82 0.87
C CYS A 57 17.09 -25.64 0.27
N ARG A 58 16.39 -25.13 -0.75
CA ARG A 58 15.13 -25.71 -1.31
C ARG A 58 13.93 -25.81 -0.35
N GLU A 59 14.13 -25.56 0.94
CA GLU A 59 13.10 -25.59 2.00
C GLU A 59 12.36 -24.25 2.24
N PHE A 60 12.45 -23.29 1.30
CA PHE A 60 11.82 -21.95 1.42
C PHE A 60 12.39 -21.04 2.54
N LEU A 61 13.54 -21.40 3.12
CA LEU A 61 14.11 -20.73 4.30
C LEU A 61 15.29 -19.79 4.00
N CYS A 62 16.16 -20.09 3.03
CA CYS A 62 17.37 -19.27 2.83
C CYS A 62 17.13 -17.95 2.08
N GLY A 63 16.02 -17.80 1.37
CA GLY A 63 15.69 -16.58 0.61
C GLY A 63 16.60 -16.24 -0.59
N ILE A 64 17.57 -17.09 -0.94
CA ILE A 64 18.56 -16.77 -1.99
C ILE A 64 17.99 -16.86 -3.41
N CYS A 65 16.96 -17.68 -3.60
CA CYS A 65 16.32 -17.97 -4.89
C CYS A 65 15.20 -16.99 -5.26
N THR A 66 15.18 -15.80 -4.66
CA THR A 66 14.16 -14.81 -5.00
C THR A 66 14.42 -14.26 -6.39
N ILE A 67 13.40 -14.33 -7.24
CA ILE A 67 13.38 -13.79 -8.61
C ILE A 67 12.03 -13.09 -8.84
N MET A 68 11.84 -12.46 -9.99
CA MET A 68 10.53 -12.04 -10.45
C MET A 68 9.89 -13.18 -11.24
N ALA A 69 8.63 -13.49 -10.93
CA ALA A 69 7.79 -14.38 -11.72
C ALA A 69 6.49 -13.64 -12.04
N ASN A 70 6.16 -13.51 -13.32
CA ASN A 70 4.99 -12.76 -13.79
C ASN A 70 4.90 -11.34 -13.17
N GLY A 71 6.04 -10.65 -13.04
CA GLY A 71 6.10 -9.31 -12.46
C GLY A 71 6.02 -9.24 -10.93
N LYS A 72 5.91 -10.37 -10.22
CA LYS A 72 5.90 -10.46 -8.75
C LYS A 72 7.20 -11.05 -8.19
N PRO A 73 7.85 -10.42 -7.20
CA PRO A 73 8.97 -11.04 -6.49
C PRO A 73 8.50 -12.30 -5.73
N THR A 74 9.17 -13.43 -5.97
CA THR A 74 8.81 -14.70 -5.33
C THR A 74 10.03 -15.60 -5.12
N LEU A 75 9.90 -16.57 -4.21
CA LEU A 75 10.92 -17.61 -4.02
C LEU A 75 10.73 -18.70 -5.08
N ALA A 76 11.72 -18.89 -5.96
CA ALA A 76 11.64 -19.88 -7.03
C ALA A 76 11.44 -21.32 -6.52
N CYS A 77 11.95 -21.65 -5.32
CA CYS A 77 11.70 -22.97 -4.74
C CYS A 77 10.26 -23.14 -4.22
N LYS A 78 9.58 -22.06 -3.82
CA LYS A 78 8.24 -22.09 -3.21
C LYS A 78 7.12 -21.97 -4.23
N ALA A 79 7.28 -21.10 -5.23
CA ALA A 79 6.22 -20.80 -6.18
C ALA A 79 5.97 -21.97 -7.16
N PRO A 80 4.70 -22.30 -7.45
CA PRO A 80 4.37 -23.23 -8.53
C PRO A 80 4.84 -22.66 -9.88
N VAL A 81 5.14 -23.54 -10.84
CA VAL A 81 5.31 -23.14 -12.23
C VAL A 81 3.95 -23.01 -12.89
N GLU A 82 3.78 -22.01 -13.76
CA GLU A 82 2.57 -21.79 -14.54
C GLU A 82 2.90 -21.78 -16.03
N ASN A 83 1.96 -22.20 -16.87
CA ASN A 83 2.16 -22.17 -18.32
C ASN A 83 2.19 -20.72 -18.83
N GLY A 84 3.19 -20.38 -19.63
CA GLY A 84 3.42 -19.03 -20.14
C GLY A 84 4.12 -18.09 -19.14
N MET A 85 4.63 -18.63 -18.02
CA MET A 85 5.24 -17.83 -16.97
C MET A 85 6.50 -17.09 -17.46
N VAL A 86 6.64 -15.83 -17.05
CA VAL A 86 7.81 -14.98 -17.36
C VAL A 86 8.68 -14.85 -16.11
N LEU A 87 9.97 -15.20 -16.25
CA LEU A 87 10.98 -15.14 -15.19
C LEU A 87 11.99 -14.03 -15.48
N GLU A 88 12.19 -13.15 -14.51
CA GLU A 88 13.11 -12.02 -14.61
C GLU A 88 13.96 -11.90 -13.32
N PRO A 89 15.16 -11.29 -13.39
CA PRO A 89 15.92 -10.94 -12.18
C PRO A 89 15.16 -9.88 -11.35
N LEU A 90 15.51 -9.78 -10.06
CA LEU A 90 14.95 -8.74 -9.20
C LEU A 90 15.31 -7.34 -9.72
N PRO A 91 14.34 -6.40 -9.78
CA PRO A 91 14.60 -5.02 -10.16
C PRO A 91 15.44 -4.30 -9.09
N TYR A 92 16.08 -3.21 -9.49
CA TYR A 92 16.92 -2.31 -8.66
C TYR A 92 18.27 -2.89 -8.22
N PHE A 93 18.55 -4.14 -8.54
CA PHE A 93 19.84 -4.78 -8.29
C PHE A 93 20.56 -5.04 -9.62
N PRO A 94 21.87 -4.78 -9.72
CA PRO A 94 22.63 -5.09 -10.92
C PRO A 94 22.52 -6.59 -11.26
N VAL A 95 22.20 -6.90 -12.51
CA VAL A 95 22.13 -8.29 -12.96
C VAL A 95 23.55 -8.77 -13.27
N THR A 96 23.91 -9.94 -12.73
CA THR A 96 25.19 -10.61 -13.02
C THR A 96 25.05 -11.57 -14.20
N LYS A 97 24.07 -12.49 -14.12
CA LYS A 97 23.67 -13.33 -15.24
C LYS A 97 22.24 -13.82 -15.05
N ASP A 98 21.42 -13.74 -16.10
CA ASP A 98 20.03 -14.20 -16.17
C ASP A 98 19.22 -13.74 -14.93
N LEU A 99 18.86 -14.67 -14.05
CA LEU A 99 18.03 -14.41 -12.86
C LEU A 99 18.86 -14.04 -11.62
N VAL A 100 20.20 -13.96 -11.74
CA VAL A 100 21.13 -13.71 -10.63
C VAL A 100 21.48 -12.22 -10.57
N VAL A 101 21.11 -11.57 -9.45
CA VAL A 101 21.46 -10.18 -9.16
C VAL A 101 22.61 -10.03 -8.18
N ASP A 102 23.36 -8.93 -8.21
CA ASP A 102 24.34 -8.60 -7.17
C ASP A 102 23.63 -8.33 -5.83
N ARG A 103 23.97 -9.14 -4.83
CA ARG A 103 23.41 -9.03 -3.47
C ARG A 103 24.40 -8.36 -2.51
N ASP A 104 25.63 -8.08 -2.94
CA ASP A 104 26.64 -7.42 -2.11
C ASP A 104 26.24 -5.97 -1.83
N ILE A 105 25.43 -5.35 -2.69
CA ILE A 105 24.77 -4.07 -2.38
C ILE A 105 23.96 -4.18 -1.08
N ALA A 106 23.22 -5.28 -0.94
CA ALA A 106 22.39 -5.45 0.23
C ALA A 106 23.25 -5.61 1.49
N GLU A 107 24.33 -6.40 1.38
CA GLU A 107 25.31 -6.64 2.45
C GLU A 107 26.06 -5.35 2.86
N ARG A 108 26.51 -4.54 1.90
CA ARG A 108 27.10 -3.22 2.20
C ARG A 108 26.15 -2.35 3.01
N ARG A 109 24.86 -2.34 2.66
CA ARG A 109 23.85 -1.60 3.42
C ARG A 109 23.61 -2.18 4.82
N PHE A 110 23.73 -3.51 5.02
CA PHE A 110 23.73 -4.11 6.36
C PHE A 110 24.89 -3.60 7.21
N GLN A 111 26.06 -3.41 6.61
CA GLN A 111 27.25 -2.88 7.27
C GLN A 111 27.12 -1.39 7.61
N GLU A 112 26.67 -0.57 6.66
CA GLU A 112 26.38 0.85 6.88
C GLU A 112 25.40 1.08 8.05
N LEU A 113 24.36 0.26 8.13
CA LEU A 113 23.32 0.32 9.16
C LEU A 113 23.70 -0.41 10.46
N ARG A 114 24.89 -1.02 10.54
CA ARG A 114 25.37 -1.76 11.70
C ARG A 114 24.37 -2.78 12.23
N LEU A 115 23.74 -3.56 11.35
CA LEU A 115 22.61 -4.46 11.70
C LEU A 115 23.02 -5.78 12.36
N TRP A 116 24.01 -5.72 13.25
CA TRP A 116 24.37 -6.76 14.23
C TRP A 116 23.99 -6.29 15.63
N LEU A 117 24.14 -7.16 16.63
CA LEU A 117 23.92 -6.77 18.02
C LEU A 117 24.94 -5.70 18.44
N ASN A 118 24.47 -4.49 18.75
CA ASN A 118 25.35 -3.43 19.25
C ASN A 118 25.18 -3.27 20.75
N ARG A 119 26.31 -3.18 21.45
CA ARG A 119 26.40 -3.15 22.91
C ARG A 119 27.52 -2.22 23.33
N ASP A 120 27.23 -1.37 24.31
CA ASP A 120 28.22 -0.48 24.92
C ASP A 120 28.85 -1.08 26.18
N ASP A 121 28.32 -2.20 26.69
CA ASP A 121 28.77 -2.87 27.90
C ASP A 121 29.84 -3.94 27.64
N ASP A 122 30.71 -4.14 28.64
CA ASP A 122 31.74 -5.18 28.62
C ASP A 122 31.09 -6.56 28.80
N ILE A 123 30.90 -7.26 27.68
CA ILE A 123 30.27 -8.58 27.62
C ILE A 123 30.97 -9.64 28.48
N SER A 124 32.23 -9.42 28.89
CA SER A 124 32.95 -10.34 29.79
C SER A 124 32.50 -10.23 31.25
N LYS A 125 31.73 -9.18 31.60
CA LYS A 125 31.35 -8.83 32.97
C LYS A 125 29.85 -8.91 33.24
N ILE A 126 29.05 -9.28 32.25
CA ILE A 126 27.59 -9.32 32.34
C ILE A 126 27.05 -10.70 31.99
N GLU A 127 26.01 -11.14 32.71
CA GLU A 127 25.31 -12.37 32.40
C GLU A 127 24.27 -12.10 31.29
N MET A 128 24.45 -12.74 30.13
CA MET A 128 23.55 -12.56 28.99
C MET A 128 22.21 -13.28 29.21
N LYS A 129 21.29 -12.62 29.90
CA LYS A 129 19.93 -13.10 30.13
C LYS A 129 18.91 -12.21 29.43
N ALA A 130 18.08 -12.81 28.59
CA ALA A 130 16.85 -12.23 28.10
C ALA A 130 15.75 -13.28 28.33
N SER A 131 14.71 -12.92 29.06
CA SER A 131 13.55 -13.78 29.25
C SER A 131 12.80 -13.96 27.92
N GLN A 132 12.04 -15.06 27.82
CA GLN A 132 11.21 -15.30 26.64
C GLN A 132 10.26 -14.11 26.38
N SER A 133 9.67 -13.54 27.42
CA SER A 133 8.77 -12.37 27.33
C SER A 133 9.46 -11.14 26.75
N GLU A 134 10.73 -10.91 27.07
CA GLU A 134 11.47 -9.73 26.59
C GLU A 134 11.82 -9.85 25.10
N VAL A 135 11.99 -11.06 24.57
CA VAL A 135 12.30 -11.27 23.14
C VAL A 135 11.06 -11.42 22.26
N LEU A 136 9.87 -11.64 22.85
CA LEU A 136 8.62 -11.80 22.10
C LEU A 136 8.33 -10.65 21.13
N PRO A 137 8.52 -9.35 21.49
CA PRO A 137 8.27 -8.25 20.58
C PRO A 137 9.11 -8.33 19.29
N ALA A 138 10.37 -8.78 19.37
CA ALA A 138 11.25 -8.93 18.20
C ALA A 138 10.96 -10.19 17.35
N ARG A 139 10.14 -11.12 17.84
CA ARG A 139 9.98 -12.46 17.25
C ARG A 139 9.48 -12.44 15.81
N GLU A 140 8.48 -11.61 15.51
CA GLU A 140 7.89 -11.57 14.17
C GLU A 140 8.90 -11.03 13.14
N MET A 141 9.59 -9.94 13.47
CA MET A 141 10.62 -9.35 12.61
C MET A 141 11.86 -10.26 12.47
N SER A 142 12.14 -11.09 13.48
CA SER A 142 13.25 -12.05 13.46
C SER A 142 13.08 -13.16 12.43
N GLN A 143 11.90 -13.32 11.84
CA GLN A 143 11.65 -14.29 10.77
C GLN A 143 12.16 -13.80 9.40
N CYS A 144 12.60 -12.54 9.27
CA CYS A 144 13.08 -12.01 8.00
C CYS A 144 14.22 -12.86 7.41
N LEU A 145 14.03 -13.37 6.19
CA LEU A 145 15.04 -14.19 5.50
C LEU A 145 16.14 -13.37 4.80
N GLY A 146 16.05 -12.04 4.79
CA GLY A 146 16.92 -11.21 3.95
C GLY A 146 16.73 -11.45 2.44
N CYS A 147 15.56 -11.93 2.00
CA CYS A 147 15.33 -12.43 0.65
C CYS A 147 15.22 -11.36 -0.46
N LEU A 148 15.23 -10.07 -0.11
CA LEU A 148 15.09 -8.90 -1.01
C LEU A 148 13.73 -8.70 -1.68
N ALA A 149 12.78 -9.64 -1.56
CA ALA A 149 11.46 -9.54 -2.21
C ALA A 149 10.72 -8.23 -1.90
N CYS A 150 10.71 -7.81 -0.63
CA CYS A 150 10.03 -6.59 -0.22
C CYS A 150 10.70 -5.31 -0.73
N LEU A 151 12.02 -5.32 -0.99
CA LEU A 151 12.72 -4.21 -1.63
C LEU A 151 12.30 -4.11 -3.09
N ALA A 152 12.33 -5.22 -3.82
CA ALA A 152 11.89 -5.30 -5.22
C ALA A 152 10.43 -4.89 -5.44
N ALA A 153 9.55 -5.17 -4.48
CA ALA A 153 8.13 -4.76 -4.55
C ALA A 153 7.87 -3.31 -4.15
N CYS A 154 8.80 -2.63 -3.46
CA CYS A 154 8.51 -1.37 -2.80
C CYS A 154 8.50 -0.18 -3.80
N PRO A 155 7.38 0.57 -3.90
CA PRO A 155 7.32 1.77 -4.76
C PRO A 155 8.28 2.87 -4.35
N VAL A 156 8.53 3.02 -3.04
CA VAL A 156 9.44 4.05 -2.51
C VAL A 156 10.89 3.76 -2.89
N ILE A 157 11.26 2.48 -2.94
CA ILE A 157 12.59 2.05 -3.34
C ILE A 157 12.89 2.42 -4.80
N LYS A 158 11.90 2.32 -5.68
CA LYS A 158 12.03 2.68 -7.09
C LYS A 158 12.45 4.14 -7.27
N GLU A 159 11.79 5.05 -6.55
CA GLU A 159 11.95 6.50 -6.73
C GLU A 159 12.86 7.17 -5.70
N GLY A 160 13.17 6.49 -4.59
CA GLY A 160 13.73 7.12 -3.40
C GLY A 160 14.68 6.24 -2.60
N TRP A 161 15.42 5.33 -3.25
CA TRP A 161 16.41 4.46 -2.59
C TRP A 161 17.43 5.25 -1.73
N GLU A 162 17.79 6.46 -2.15
CA GLU A 162 18.71 7.33 -1.43
C GLU A 162 18.11 7.88 -0.13
N THR A 163 16.80 8.16 -0.12
CA THR A 163 16.11 8.79 1.01
C THR A 163 15.38 7.79 1.90
N PHE A 164 15.21 6.54 1.46
CA PHE A 164 14.61 5.47 2.23
C PHE A 164 15.38 4.17 2.06
N ALA A 165 15.96 3.65 3.15
CA ALA A 165 16.73 2.41 3.08
C ALA A 165 15.91 1.22 2.58
N GLY A 166 14.60 1.19 2.85
CA GLY A 166 13.69 0.16 2.36
C GLY A 166 13.09 -0.73 3.46
N PRO A 167 11.98 -1.43 3.14
CA PRO A 167 11.24 -2.22 4.11
C PRO A 167 12.06 -3.31 4.81
N MET A 168 12.97 -3.99 4.12
CA MET A 168 13.79 -5.04 4.73
C MET A 168 14.66 -4.49 5.86
N TYR A 169 15.38 -3.40 5.61
CA TYR A 169 16.27 -2.80 6.61
C TYR A 169 15.50 -2.23 7.80
N GLN A 170 14.32 -1.65 7.56
CA GLN A 170 13.45 -1.18 8.64
C GLN A 170 12.94 -2.34 9.50
N VAL A 171 12.73 -3.54 8.94
CA VAL A 171 12.43 -4.76 9.73
C VAL A 171 13.63 -5.15 10.60
N HIS A 172 14.85 -5.07 10.08
CA HIS A 172 16.06 -5.38 10.86
C HIS A 172 16.33 -4.33 11.95
N LEU A 173 16.12 -3.05 11.66
CA LEU A 173 16.21 -1.98 12.66
C LEU A 173 15.18 -2.20 13.76
N ALA A 174 13.92 -2.47 13.41
CA ALA A 174 12.87 -2.77 14.39
C ALA A 174 13.20 -4.03 15.20
N LYS A 175 13.69 -5.10 14.56
CA LYS A 175 14.16 -6.32 15.25
C LYS A 175 15.21 -5.97 16.30
N SER A 176 16.20 -5.12 15.95
CA SER A 176 17.24 -4.70 16.89
C SER A 176 16.68 -3.79 17.99
N THR A 177 15.79 -2.84 17.67
CA THR A 177 15.11 -1.98 18.66
C THR A 177 14.37 -2.79 19.72
N PHE A 178 13.71 -3.87 19.32
CA PHE A 178 12.95 -4.74 20.22
C PHE A 178 13.78 -5.86 20.85
N ASN A 179 15.08 -5.91 20.57
CA ASN A 179 15.97 -6.85 21.22
C ASN A 179 16.50 -6.21 22.53
N PRO A 180 16.20 -6.77 23.71
CA PRO A 180 16.65 -6.21 25.00
C PRO A 180 18.17 -6.17 25.15
N LEU A 181 18.90 -6.86 24.26
CA LEU A 181 20.35 -6.91 24.27
C LEU A 181 21.01 -5.85 23.38
N ASP A 182 20.28 -5.13 22.53
CA ASP A 182 20.85 -4.09 21.67
C ASP A 182 20.74 -2.73 22.39
N THR A 183 21.86 -2.02 22.54
CA THR A 183 21.92 -0.72 23.24
C THR A 183 22.03 0.47 22.28
N ALA A 184 22.08 0.24 20.97
CA ALA A 184 22.24 1.32 20.00
C ALA A 184 20.94 2.12 19.83
N LYS A 185 21.07 3.35 19.33
CA LYS A 185 19.94 4.27 19.09
C LYS A 185 19.21 3.94 17.77
N ARG A 186 18.68 2.72 17.68
CA ARG A 186 18.09 2.16 16.46
C ARG A 186 16.91 2.95 15.91
N VAL A 187 16.16 3.58 16.80
CA VAL A 187 15.00 4.42 16.44
C VAL A 187 15.46 5.69 15.70
N ALA A 188 16.50 6.36 16.19
CA ALA A 188 17.11 7.50 15.51
C ALA A 188 17.75 7.09 14.17
N GLU A 189 18.49 5.98 14.13
CA GLU A 189 19.06 5.41 12.90
C GLU A 189 17.97 5.14 11.86
N ALA A 190 16.85 4.51 12.27
CA ALA A 190 15.73 4.27 11.38
C ALA A 190 15.18 5.55 10.74
N ALA A 191 15.06 6.63 11.53
CA ALA A 191 14.62 7.93 11.03
C ALA A 191 15.62 8.57 10.07
N GLN A 192 16.91 8.54 10.39
CA GLN A 192 17.98 9.01 9.49
C GLN A 192 17.96 8.26 8.15
N HIS A 193 17.54 7.00 8.16
CA HIS A 193 17.39 6.17 6.97
C HIS A 193 15.96 6.12 6.40
N GLY A 194 15.19 7.18 6.63
CA GLY A 194 13.94 7.44 5.93
C GLY A 194 12.71 6.76 6.51
N LEU A 195 12.65 6.44 7.80
CA LEU A 195 11.48 5.83 8.44
C LEU A 195 10.15 6.51 8.05
N PHE A 196 10.15 7.85 7.96
CA PHE A 196 8.97 8.65 7.62
C PHE A 196 8.66 8.73 6.11
N ASN A 197 9.54 8.24 5.24
CA ASN A 197 9.33 8.13 3.79
C ASN A 197 8.53 6.87 3.39
N CYS A 198 8.28 5.94 4.32
CA CYS A 198 7.42 4.80 4.06
C CYS A 198 5.94 5.22 3.94
N THR A 199 5.32 4.92 2.79
CA THR A 199 3.90 5.20 2.52
C THR A 199 2.93 4.25 3.22
N GLN A 200 3.45 3.22 3.91
CA GLN A 200 2.66 2.16 4.55
C GLN A 200 1.64 1.47 3.62
N CYS A 201 1.92 1.41 2.31
CA CYS A 201 1.00 0.84 1.33
C CYS A 201 0.87 -0.69 1.42
N GLY A 202 1.79 -1.39 2.07
CA GLY A 202 1.71 -2.83 2.29
C GLY A 202 2.19 -3.72 1.13
N ALA A 203 2.69 -3.16 0.02
CA ALA A 203 3.25 -3.97 -1.08
C ALA A 203 4.35 -4.93 -0.62
N CYS A 204 5.12 -4.55 0.39
CA CYS A 204 6.14 -5.37 1.03
C CYS A 204 5.57 -6.56 1.82
N THR A 205 4.40 -6.41 2.44
CA THR A 205 3.69 -7.48 3.16
C THR A 205 3.17 -8.52 2.18
N GLU A 206 2.59 -8.07 1.05
CA GLU A 206 2.02 -8.93 0.01
C GLU A 206 3.02 -9.92 -0.59
N VAL A 207 4.31 -9.54 -0.68
CA VAL A 207 5.38 -10.39 -1.22
C VAL A 207 6.21 -11.08 -0.14
N CYS A 208 5.89 -10.88 1.14
CA CYS A 208 6.69 -11.44 2.23
C CYS A 208 6.45 -12.95 2.36
N SER A 209 7.48 -13.75 2.07
CA SER A 209 7.40 -15.22 2.17
C SER A 209 7.12 -15.74 3.58
N GLN A 210 7.36 -14.90 4.60
CA GLN A 210 7.17 -15.17 6.03
C GLN A 210 5.95 -14.45 6.62
N GLY A 211 5.19 -13.70 5.80
CA GLY A 211 3.97 -13.04 6.24
C GLY A 211 4.15 -11.91 7.26
N ILE A 212 5.35 -11.31 7.34
CA ILE A 212 5.61 -10.18 8.25
C ILE A 212 4.76 -8.98 7.82
N ASN A 213 3.93 -8.46 8.72
CA ASN A 213 3.20 -7.22 8.47
C ASN A 213 4.10 -5.99 8.72
N ILE A 214 4.95 -5.68 7.74
CA ILE A 214 6.00 -4.66 7.87
C ILE A 214 5.46 -3.27 8.23
N PRO A 215 4.37 -2.75 7.62
CA PRO A 215 3.81 -1.45 8.00
C PRO A 215 3.41 -1.38 9.48
N GLU A 216 2.74 -2.40 10.00
CA GLU A 216 2.22 -2.39 11.38
C GLU A 216 3.29 -2.75 12.42
N LYS A 217 4.16 -3.72 12.10
CA LYS A 217 5.07 -4.35 13.06
C LYS A 217 6.45 -3.72 13.12
N ALA A 218 6.93 -3.18 12.00
CA ALA A 218 8.20 -2.47 11.97
C ALA A 218 7.97 -0.95 11.90
N ILE A 219 7.35 -0.48 10.82
CA ILE A 219 7.29 0.97 10.52
C ILE A 219 6.50 1.74 11.58
N ARG A 220 5.27 1.33 11.89
CA ARG A 220 4.43 2.02 12.88
C ARG A 220 5.05 1.98 14.27
N GLN A 221 5.59 0.82 14.69
CA GLN A 221 6.22 0.68 16.00
C GLN A 221 7.46 1.57 16.14
N LEU A 222 8.34 1.57 15.14
CA LEU A 222 9.52 2.46 15.12
C LEU A 222 9.10 3.93 15.16
N ARG A 223 8.06 4.33 14.40
CA ARG A 223 7.56 5.72 14.45
C ARG A 223 7.01 6.07 15.83
N THR A 224 6.27 5.17 16.46
CA THR A 224 5.74 5.40 17.81
C THR A 224 6.84 5.54 18.85
N LEU A 225 7.90 4.73 18.79
CA LEU A 225 9.06 4.89 19.66
C LEU A 225 9.81 6.19 19.37
N PHE A 226 9.97 6.56 18.09
CA PHE A 226 10.61 7.83 17.69
C PHE A 226 9.92 9.03 18.34
N LEU A 227 8.58 9.08 18.33
CA LEU A 227 7.86 10.19 18.96
C LEU A 227 7.98 10.24 20.50
N ARG A 228 8.48 9.17 21.14
CA ARG A 228 8.70 9.10 22.61
C ARG A 228 10.14 9.44 22.99
N GLU A 229 11.09 9.05 22.16
CA GLU A 229 12.52 9.08 22.47
C GLU A 229 13.25 10.26 21.82
N GLU A 230 12.72 10.77 20.71
CA GLU A 230 13.39 11.74 19.85
C GLU A 230 12.56 13.01 19.66
N GLU A 231 13.16 14.01 19.00
CA GLU A 231 12.44 15.23 18.65
C GLU A 231 11.35 14.95 17.61
N ILE A 232 10.09 15.19 17.99
CA ILE A 232 8.91 15.00 17.12
C ILE A 232 9.05 15.90 15.87
N PRO A 233 8.89 15.34 14.64
CA PRO A 233 8.97 16.15 13.43
C PRO A 233 7.87 17.22 13.40
N GLN A 234 8.20 18.41 12.89
CA GLN A 234 7.27 19.55 12.91
C GLN A 234 5.92 19.25 12.26
N ALA A 235 5.92 18.58 11.10
CA ALA A 235 4.69 18.17 10.42
C ALA A 235 3.77 17.28 11.30
N VAL A 236 4.36 16.42 12.15
CA VAL A 236 3.59 15.57 13.08
C VAL A 236 2.99 16.42 14.21
N LYS A 237 3.75 17.40 14.76
CA LYS A 237 3.25 18.35 15.76
C LYS A 237 2.05 19.13 15.22
N GLU A 238 2.17 19.65 13.99
CA GLU A 238 1.12 20.43 13.33
C GLU A 238 -0.13 19.61 13.06
N VAL A 239 0.00 18.40 12.50
CA VAL A 239 -1.15 17.51 12.26
C VAL A 239 -1.87 17.19 13.56
N LYS A 240 -1.12 16.89 14.63
CA LYS A 240 -1.69 16.61 15.95
C LYS A 240 -2.51 17.79 16.48
N GLU A 241 -1.92 18.98 16.47
CA GLU A 241 -2.57 20.18 16.98
C GLU A 241 -3.78 20.59 16.13
N ASN A 242 -3.67 20.47 14.80
CA ASN A 242 -4.75 20.74 13.87
C ASN A 242 -5.94 19.80 14.08
N ILE A 243 -5.69 18.49 14.24
CA ILE A 243 -6.76 17.53 14.53
C ILE A 243 -7.46 17.88 15.85
N LYS A 244 -6.67 18.21 16.90
CA LYS A 244 -7.21 18.57 18.21
C LYS A 244 -8.05 19.84 18.17
N ARG A 245 -7.63 20.87 17.44
CA ARG A 245 -8.29 22.18 17.41
C ARG A 245 -9.39 22.31 16.37
N LYS A 246 -9.25 21.63 15.23
CA LYS A 246 -10.03 21.87 14.02
C LYS A 246 -10.66 20.61 13.43
N SER A 247 -10.48 19.45 14.06
CA SER A 247 -11.05 18.18 13.58
C SER A 247 -10.64 17.83 12.14
N ASN A 248 -9.46 18.29 11.71
CA ASN A 248 -8.85 17.95 10.42
C ASN A 248 -7.33 18.19 10.46
N PRO A 249 -6.52 17.48 9.66
CA PRO A 249 -5.06 17.58 9.71
C PRO A 249 -4.49 18.89 9.13
N PHE A 250 -5.29 19.68 8.42
CA PHE A 250 -4.85 20.86 7.69
C PHE A 250 -5.02 22.18 8.45
N GLY A 251 -5.72 22.16 9.59
CA GLY A 251 -6.03 23.36 10.37
C GLY A 251 -7.04 24.30 9.71
N LYS A 252 -7.73 23.84 8.65
CA LYS A 252 -8.73 24.62 7.90
C LYS A 252 -10.07 24.68 8.66
N GLU A 253 -10.82 25.77 8.51
CA GLU A 253 -12.16 25.95 9.08
C GLU A 253 -13.26 25.45 8.15
N GLU A 254 -14.50 25.45 8.64
CA GLU A 254 -15.70 25.33 7.80
C GLU A 254 -15.79 24.05 6.94
N LYS A 255 -15.26 22.93 7.46
CA LYS A 255 -15.29 21.62 6.79
C LYS A 255 -16.68 21.22 6.28
N TRP A 256 -17.74 21.64 6.97
CA TRP A 256 -19.13 21.31 6.67
C TRP A 256 -19.71 22.00 5.43
N ARG A 257 -19.05 23.03 4.87
CA ARG A 257 -19.61 23.87 3.79
C ARG A 257 -19.81 23.14 2.47
N TRP A 258 -19.16 22.00 2.26
CA TRP A 258 -19.40 21.17 1.08
C TRP A 258 -20.89 20.80 0.92
N ALA A 259 -21.64 20.73 2.02
CA ALA A 259 -23.06 20.35 2.04
C ALA A 259 -24.04 21.52 1.83
N GLU A 260 -23.55 22.76 1.66
CA GLU A 260 -24.40 23.93 1.40
C GLU A 260 -25.31 23.69 0.18
N GLY A 261 -26.61 23.90 0.38
CA GLY A 261 -27.65 23.70 -0.64
C GLY A 261 -28.17 22.26 -0.80
N LEU A 262 -27.69 21.29 -0.01
CA LEU A 262 -28.17 19.90 -0.08
C LEU A 262 -29.32 19.57 0.87
N ASP A 263 -29.61 20.44 1.84
CA ASP A 263 -30.60 20.24 2.92
C ASP A 263 -30.44 18.87 3.62
N LEU A 264 -29.21 18.57 4.07
CA LEU A 264 -28.91 17.32 4.76
C LEU A 264 -29.30 17.39 6.23
N PRO A 265 -29.98 16.37 6.77
CA PRO A 265 -30.25 16.31 8.20
C PRO A 265 -28.93 16.17 8.97
N ARG A 266 -28.85 16.83 10.13
CA ARG A 266 -27.68 16.77 11.02
C ARG A 266 -27.63 15.49 11.86
N SER A 267 -28.66 14.65 11.80
CA SER A 267 -28.74 13.38 12.54
C SER A 267 -29.59 12.38 11.79
N GLY A 268 -29.22 11.11 11.86
CA GLY A 268 -29.91 10.01 11.21
C GLY A 268 -29.19 8.69 11.43
N ASP A 269 -29.87 7.58 11.15
CA ASP A 269 -29.32 6.24 11.31
C ASP A 269 -28.14 5.98 10.36
N THR A 270 -28.20 6.54 9.14
CA THR A 270 -27.13 6.47 8.14
C THR A 270 -26.48 7.85 7.99
N VAL A 271 -25.16 7.91 8.12
CA VAL A 271 -24.36 9.14 7.99
C VAL A 271 -23.41 9.01 6.81
N PHE A 272 -23.36 10.04 5.96
CA PHE A 272 -22.29 10.21 4.99
C PHE A 272 -21.13 10.97 5.63
N PHE A 273 -20.02 10.26 5.85
CA PHE A 273 -18.79 10.81 6.41
C PHE A 273 -17.89 11.29 5.28
N ALA A 274 -17.87 12.61 5.08
CA ALA A 274 -17.18 13.25 3.96
C ALA A 274 -15.65 13.14 4.09
N GLY A 275 -15.14 13.19 5.32
CA GLY A 275 -13.71 13.15 5.59
C GLY A 275 -13.01 14.46 5.25
N CYS A 276 -11.74 14.57 5.63
CA CYS A 276 -11.06 15.86 5.66
C CYS A 276 -10.72 16.40 4.28
N LEU A 277 -10.04 15.61 3.44
CA LEU A 277 -9.51 16.10 2.17
C LEU A 277 -10.63 16.45 1.18
N SER A 278 -11.61 15.55 0.99
CA SER A 278 -12.74 15.79 0.08
C SER A 278 -13.57 17.01 0.46
N SER A 279 -13.72 17.27 1.76
CA SER A 279 -14.49 18.43 2.24
C SER A 279 -13.90 19.76 1.77
N PHE A 280 -12.58 19.83 1.58
CA PHE A 280 -11.89 21.04 1.13
C PHE A 280 -11.61 21.07 -0.37
N GLU A 281 -11.25 19.91 -0.94
CA GLU A 281 -10.71 19.85 -2.31
C GLU A 281 -11.68 19.22 -3.32
N SER A 282 -12.81 18.65 -2.88
CA SER A 282 -13.71 17.84 -3.74
C SER A 282 -15.19 17.97 -3.36
N GLY A 283 -15.62 19.18 -2.97
CA GLY A 283 -17.01 19.44 -2.59
C GLY A 283 -18.03 19.10 -3.68
N GLY A 284 -17.69 19.29 -4.96
CA GLY A 284 -18.53 18.89 -6.09
C GLY A 284 -18.79 17.38 -6.14
N THR A 285 -17.74 16.57 -5.97
CA THR A 285 -17.83 15.10 -5.89
C THR A 285 -18.67 14.66 -4.70
N LEU A 286 -18.55 15.31 -3.53
CA LEU A 286 -19.40 15.01 -2.36
C LEU A 286 -20.88 15.32 -2.61
N LYS A 287 -21.20 16.42 -3.29
CA LYS A 287 -22.59 16.74 -3.70
C LYS A 287 -23.14 15.69 -4.67
N LYS A 288 -22.34 15.27 -5.66
CA LYS A 288 -22.69 14.19 -6.59
C LYS A 288 -22.88 12.85 -5.87
N ALA A 289 -22.06 12.55 -4.86
CA ALA A 289 -22.21 11.35 -4.03
C ALA A 289 -23.56 11.32 -3.32
N VAL A 290 -23.95 12.42 -2.67
CA VAL A 290 -25.26 12.54 -2.02
C VAL A 290 -26.41 12.41 -3.03
N ALA A 291 -26.31 13.08 -4.18
CA ALA A 291 -27.33 12.96 -5.23
C ALA A 291 -27.48 11.53 -5.75
N LEU A 292 -26.37 10.80 -5.89
CA LEU A 292 -26.36 9.40 -6.28
C LEU A 292 -27.00 8.51 -5.20
N LEU A 293 -26.64 8.71 -3.93
CA LEU A 293 -27.25 7.98 -2.81
C LEU A 293 -28.77 8.19 -2.75
N ARG A 294 -29.25 9.43 -2.92
CA ARG A 294 -30.69 9.73 -3.02
C ARG A 294 -31.36 9.01 -4.19
N LYS A 295 -30.74 8.98 -5.38
CA LYS A 295 -31.24 8.20 -6.53
C LYS A 295 -31.33 6.71 -6.24
N LEU A 296 -30.43 6.18 -5.40
CA LEU A 296 -30.45 4.79 -4.93
C LEU A 296 -31.50 4.54 -3.81
N GLY A 297 -32.24 5.57 -3.40
CA GLY A 297 -33.21 5.53 -2.30
C GLY A 297 -32.55 5.47 -0.92
N ILE A 298 -31.32 5.99 -0.80
CA ILE A 298 -30.55 6.03 0.44
C ILE A 298 -30.49 7.47 0.93
N GLU A 299 -31.28 7.77 1.96
CA GLU A 299 -31.21 9.04 2.65
C GLU A 299 -30.07 9.02 3.68
N VAL A 300 -29.28 10.09 3.70
CA VAL A 300 -28.12 10.22 4.59
C VAL A 300 -28.19 11.51 5.40
N ALA A 301 -27.76 11.42 6.64
CA ALA A 301 -27.39 12.55 7.46
C ALA A 301 -25.90 12.88 7.31
N TYR A 302 -25.47 13.99 7.89
CA TYR A 302 -24.06 14.34 8.05
C TYR A 302 -23.83 14.99 9.41
N TYR A 303 -22.57 15.09 9.85
CA TYR A 303 -22.26 15.65 11.17
C TYR A 303 -22.10 17.17 11.22
N ALA A 304 -22.19 17.86 10.08
CA ALA A 304 -22.02 19.30 10.00
C ALA A 304 -20.71 19.76 10.67
N GLU A 305 -20.77 20.79 11.51
CA GLU A 305 -19.62 21.36 12.21
C GLU A 305 -18.94 20.36 13.16
N ASP A 306 -19.64 19.31 13.56
CA ASP A 306 -19.16 18.27 14.50
C ASP A 306 -18.55 17.06 13.79
N GLU A 307 -18.39 17.06 12.45
CA GLU A 307 -17.72 15.95 11.78
C GLU A 307 -16.25 15.90 12.22
N PRO A 308 -15.78 14.80 12.85
CA PRO A 308 -14.41 14.71 13.31
C PRO A 308 -13.43 14.35 12.17
N CYS A 309 -12.13 14.41 12.44
CA CYS A 309 -11.15 13.68 11.64
C CYS A 309 -11.27 12.18 11.97
N CYS A 310 -11.04 11.29 11.00
CA CYS A 310 -10.97 9.83 11.26
C CYS A 310 -9.73 9.37 12.05
N SER A 311 -8.90 10.33 12.50
CA SER A 311 -7.70 10.13 13.32
C SER A 311 -6.55 9.37 12.66
N SER A 312 -6.73 8.79 11.47
CA SER A 312 -5.70 7.98 10.79
C SER A 312 -4.34 8.68 10.59
N PRO A 313 -4.23 10.01 10.35
CA PRO A 313 -2.92 10.65 10.22
C PRO A 313 -2.05 10.50 11.47
N LEU A 314 -2.65 10.53 12.67
CA LEU A 314 -1.94 10.36 13.94
C LEU A 314 -1.29 8.99 14.01
N LEU A 315 -2.07 7.93 13.73
CA LEU A 315 -1.60 6.56 13.77
C LEU A 315 -0.53 6.29 12.72
N ASN A 316 -0.74 6.77 11.49
CA ASN A 316 0.20 6.62 10.40
C ASN A 316 1.55 7.30 10.71
N MET A 317 1.53 8.45 11.38
CA MET A 317 2.72 9.19 11.78
C MET A 317 3.35 8.71 13.11
N GLY A 318 2.73 7.74 13.79
CA GLY A 318 3.26 7.11 15.01
C GLY A 318 2.67 7.64 16.32
N ASP A 319 1.81 8.66 16.31
CA ASP A 319 1.16 9.19 17.53
C ASP A 319 -0.01 8.29 17.97
N GLU A 320 0.33 7.12 18.48
CA GLU A 320 -0.63 6.10 18.90
C GLU A 320 -1.51 6.57 20.06
N ASN A 321 -0.96 7.36 20.98
CA ASN A 321 -1.73 7.90 22.12
C ASN A 321 -2.74 8.94 21.64
N GLY A 322 -2.31 9.89 20.80
CA GLY A 322 -3.21 10.85 20.18
C GLY A 322 -4.28 10.17 19.33
N PHE A 323 -3.91 9.10 18.60
CA PHE A 323 -4.87 8.28 17.88
C PHE A 323 -5.91 7.65 18.81
N ARG A 324 -5.50 7.01 19.90
CA ARG A 324 -6.42 6.35 20.86
C ARG A 324 -7.41 7.35 21.47
N GLU A 325 -6.92 8.51 21.88
CA GLU A 325 -7.75 9.60 22.42
C GLU A 325 -8.76 10.12 21.39
N SER A 326 -8.26 10.46 20.19
CA SER A 326 -9.09 11.00 19.11
C SER A 326 -10.11 9.96 18.60
N ALA A 327 -9.71 8.71 18.42
CA ALA A 327 -10.58 7.62 17.97
C ALA A 327 -11.70 7.34 18.98
N ARG A 328 -11.40 7.39 20.28
CA ARG A 328 -12.42 7.26 21.34
C ARG A 328 -13.45 8.39 21.26
N ASP A 329 -13.00 9.62 21.07
CA ASP A 329 -13.88 10.78 20.91
C ASP A 329 -14.77 10.66 19.65
N VAL A 330 -14.23 10.17 18.52
CA VAL A 330 -15.02 9.85 17.33
C VAL A 330 -16.07 8.78 17.61
N ALA A 331 -15.70 7.68 18.27
CA ALA A 331 -16.64 6.60 18.59
C ALA A 331 -17.77 7.08 19.53
N LEU A 332 -17.45 7.94 20.50
CA LEU A 332 -18.45 8.56 21.37
C LEU A 332 -19.42 9.46 20.59
N ARG A 333 -18.95 10.17 19.54
CA ARG A 333 -19.85 10.92 18.65
C ARG A 333 -20.81 9.99 17.90
N PHE A 334 -20.32 8.88 17.36
CA PHE A 334 -21.16 7.88 16.68
C PHE A 334 -22.26 7.37 17.61
N GLN A 335 -21.90 7.00 18.84
CA GLN A 335 -22.85 6.52 19.86
C GLN A 335 -23.85 7.60 20.29
N LYS A 336 -23.37 8.82 20.58
CA LYS A 336 -24.23 9.95 20.96
C LYS A 336 -25.25 10.29 19.88
N ARG A 337 -24.86 10.19 18.61
CA ARG A 337 -25.72 10.43 17.45
C ARG A 337 -26.56 9.21 17.06
N ARG A 338 -26.40 8.08 17.76
CA ARG A 338 -27.04 6.78 17.46
C ARG A 338 -26.83 6.36 16.01
N THR A 339 -25.67 6.67 15.45
CA THR A 339 -25.32 6.32 14.08
C THR A 339 -25.20 4.81 13.96
N LYS A 340 -25.96 4.21 13.05
CA LYS A 340 -25.95 2.76 12.78
C LYS A 340 -25.04 2.42 11.61
N THR A 341 -25.04 3.26 10.57
CA THR A 341 -24.25 3.07 9.36
C THR A 341 -23.48 4.33 9.00
N VAL A 342 -22.21 4.17 8.66
CA VAL A 342 -21.33 5.23 8.13
C VAL A 342 -20.97 4.86 6.69
N ILE A 343 -21.30 5.75 5.74
CA ILE A 343 -20.88 5.66 4.35
C ILE A 343 -19.76 6.67 4.12
N THR A 344 -18.64 6.25 3.55
CA THR A 344 -17.54 7.15 3.20
C THR A 344 -16.99 6.86 1.81
N GLY A 345 -16.60 7.90 1.07
CA GLY A 345 -15.85 7.78 -0.18
C GLY A 345 -14.33 7.71 0.00
N CYS A 346 -13.85 7.75 1.25
CA CYS A 346 -12.41 7.77 1.54
C CYS A 346 -11.93 6.39 1.99
N ALA A 347 -11.06 5.77 1.18
CA ALA A 347 -10.43 4.49 1.50
C ALA A 347 -9.67 4.50 2.84
N GLU A 348 -9.04 5.62 3.22
CA GLU A 348 -8.34 5.75 4.50
C GLU A 348 -9.32 5.81 5.69
N CYS A 349 -10.44 6.52 5.55
CA CYS A 349 -11.49 6.54 6.58
C CYS A 349 -12.13 5.17 6.74
N TYR A 350 -12.42 4.49 5.61
CA TYR A 350 -12.93 3.13 5.62
C TYR A 350 -11.98 2.19 6.39
N ARG A 351 -10.70 2.15 6.00
CA ARG A 351 -9.67 1.30 6.62
C ARG A 351 -9.51 1.54 8.12
N VAL A 352 -9.44 2.80 8.55
CA VAL A 352 -9.19 3.08 9.96
C VAL A 352 -10.39 2.67 10.82
N PHE A 353 -11.62 2.91 10.36
CA PHE A 353 -12.82 2.51 11.10
C PHE A 353 -13.04 0.99 11.11
N THR A 354 -12.73 0.27 10.04
CA THR A 354 -12.97 -1.18 9.96
C THR A 354 -11.89 -2.03 10.60
N LEU A 355 -10.63 -1.57 10.59
CA LEU A 355 -9.49 -2.41 10.98
C LEU A 355 -8.63 -1.86 12.11
N ASP A 356 -8.50 -0.53 12.27
CA ASP A 356 -7.73 0.02 13.40
C ASP A 356 -8.63 0.26 14.62
N TYR A 357 -9.78 0.92 14.47
CA TYR A 357 -10.68 1.22 15.60
C TYR A 357 -11.03 -0.03 16.43
N PRO A 358 -11.39 -1.20 15.85
CA PRO A 358 -11.65 -2.40 16.63
C PRO A 358 -10.47 -2.88 17.49
N LYS A 359 -9.23 -2.66 17.03
CA LYS A 359 -8.01 -3.02 17.78
C LYS A 359 -7.77 -2.10 18.97
N TYR A 360 -8.07 -0.80 18.82
CA TYR A 360 -7.74 0.22 19.83
C TYR A 360 -8.89 0.57 20.77
N LEU A 361 -10.13 0.29 20.37
CA LEU A 361 -11.36 0.64 21.10
C LEU A 361 -12.17 -0.60 21.49
N ALA A 362 -11.50 -1.73 21.74
CA ALA A 362 -12.14 -2.99 22.10
C ALA A 362 -13.22 -2.79 23.19
N GLY A 363 -14.43 -3.24 22.90
CA GLY A 363 -15.60 -3.11 23.78
C GLY A 363 -16.49 -1.88 23.52
N MET A 364 -16.11 -0.97 22.62
CA MET A 364 -17.00 0.10 22.18
C MET A 364 -17.85 -0.34 20.98
N GLU A 365 -19.15 -0.07 21.03
CA GLU A 365 -20.04 -0.25 19.88
C GLU A 365 -19.67 0.73 18.77
N MET A 366 -19.50 0.21 17.55
CA MET A 366 -19.17 0.95 16.34
C MET A 366 -20.26 0.74 15.28
N PRO A 367 -20.58 1.76 14.46
CA PRO A 367 -21.50 1.60 13.35
C PRO A 367 -20.94 0.63 12.30
N GLU A 368 -21.84 0.07 11.48
CA GLU A 368 -21.45 -0.56 10.23
C GLU A 368 -20.80 0.48 9.31
N VAL A 369 -19.64 0.17 8.74
CA VAL A 369 -18.94 1.09 7.84
C VAL A 369 -18.96 0.52 6.43
N LYS A 370 -19.45 1.31 5.48
CA LYS A 370 -19.46 0.98 4.06
C LYS A 370 -18.64 1.99 3.27
N HIS A 371 -17.82 1.48 2.36
CA HIS A 371 -17.24 2.33 1.34
C HIS A 371 -18.30 2.63 0.27
N ILE A 372 -18.32 3.85 -0.29
CA ILE A 372 -19.36 4.25 -1.25
C ILE A 372 -19.42 3.34 -2.49
N SER A 373 -18.28 2.79 -2.92
CA SER A 373 -18.25 1.82 -4.03
C SER A 373 -19.04 0.55 -3.72
N GLN A 374 -19.06 0.07 -2.47
CA GLN A 374 -19.90 -1.07 -2.06
C GLN A 374 -21.38 -0.70 -2.16
N VAL A 375 -21.74 0.47 -1.62
CA VAL A 375 -23.12 0.95 -1.62
C VAL A 375 -23.67 1.08 -3.04
N ILE A 376 -22.87 1.64 -3.96
CA ILE A 376 -23.25 1.77 -5.37
C ILE A 376 -23.33 0.39 -6.02
N ALA A 377 -22.33 -0.48 -5.84
CA ALA A 377 -22.30 -1.83 -6.43
C ALA A 377 -23.49 -2.69 -5.99
N GLU A 378 -23.86 -2.64 -4.70
CA GLU A 378 -24.97 -3.37 -4.08
C GLU A 378 -26.34 -2.87 -4.55
N SER A 379 -26.45 -1.59 -4.89
CA SER A 379 -27.73 -0.95 -5.25
C SER A 379 -27.85 -0.58 -6.73
N ARG A 380 -26.88 -0.97 -7.56
CA ARG A 380 -26.74 -0.50 -8.96
C ARG A 380 -27.97 -0.77 -9.82
N ASP A 381 -28.73 -1.84 -9.56
CA ASP A 381 -29.93 -2.19 -10.32
C ASP A 381 -30.99 -1.07 -10.29
N LYS A 382 -30.97 -0.24 -9.25
CA LYS A 382 -31.85 0.93 -9.12
C LYS A 382 -31.46 2.10 -10.03
N LEU A 383 -30.24 2.12 -10.57
CA LEU A 383 -29.78 3.17 -11.50
C LEU A 383 -30.25 2.94 -12.93
N GLY A 384 -30.76 1.74 -13.24
CA GLY A 384 -31.13 1.37 -14.61
C GLY A 384 -29.92 1.31 -15.53
N VAL A 385 -30.16 1.45 -16.85
CA VAL A 385 -29.09 1.47 -17.85
C VAL A 385 -28.39 2.83 -17.84
N ILE A 386 -27.14 2.86 -17.38
CA ILE A 386 -26.31 4.07 -17.39
C ILE A 386 -25.65 4.15 -18.78
N SER A 387 -26.15 5.06 -19.62
CA SER A 387 -25.57 5.26 -20.96
C SER A 387 -24.34 6.16 -20.88
N ARG A 388 -23.22 5.76 -21.50
CA ARG A 388 -22.03 6.60 -21.57
C ARG A 388 -22.32 7.93 -22.29
N LYS A 389 -22.10 9.04 -21.57
CA LYS A 389 -22.15 10.43 -22.07
C LYS A 389 -20.76 11.01 -22.32
N MET A 390 -19.74 10.45 -21.68
CA MET A 390 -18.34 10.86 -21.86
C MET A 390 -17.77 10.39 -23.20
N PRO A 391 -16.83 11.12 -23.82
CA PRO A 391 -16.22 10.74 -25.11
C PRO A 391 -15.31 9.52 -25.01
N GLU A 392 -14.70 9.26 -23.85
CA GLU A 392 -13.77 8.16 -23.62
C GLU A 392 -14.52 6.82 -23.57
N THR A 393 -14.10 5.84 -24.38
CA THR A 393 -14.67 4.47 -24.40
C THR A 393 -13.90 3.50 -23.49
N ARG A 394 -12.71 3.88 -23.03
CA ARG A 394 -11.83 3.08 -22.18
C ARG A 394 -11.35 3.92 -21.01
N VAL A 395 -11.38 3.35 -19.83
CA VAL A 395 -10.82 3.94 -18.60
C VAL A 395 -9.90 2.94 -17.93
N THR A 396 -8.95 3.40 -17.13
CA THR A 396 -8.15 2.54 -16.25
C THR A 396 -8.44 2.86 -14.78
N TYR A 397 -8.09 1.96 -13.87
CA TYR A 397 -8.42 2.07 -12.45
C TYR A 397 -7.19 1.97 -11.55
N HIS A 398 -7.02 2.90 -10.62
CA HIS A 398 -6.06 2.79 -9.54
C HIS A 398 -6.74 2.17 -8.33
N ASP A 399 -6.35 0.93 -7.97
CA ASP A 399 -6.75 0.32 -6.70
C ASP A 399 -6.05 1.03 -5.52
N PRO A 400 -6.78 1.77 -4.65
CA PRO A 400 -6.21 2.37 -3.46
C PRO A 400 -5.74 1.27 -2.50
N CYS A 401 -4.49 1.34 -2.03
CA CYS A 401 -3.93 0.30 -1.16
C CYS A 401 -4.76 0.07 0.12
N ARG A 402 -5.33 1.14 0.68
CA ARG A 402 -6.18 1.10 1.89
C ARG A 402 -7.53 0.41 1.67
N LEU A 403 -8.03 0.41 0.44
CA LEU A 403 -9.31 -0.21 0.08
C LEU A 403 -9.09 -1.65 -0.37
N GLY A 404 -8.16 -1.85 -1.30
CA GLY A 404 -7.83 -3.15 -1.86
C GLY A 404 -6.97 -3.97 -0.91
N ARG A 405 -5.67 -3.67 -0.83
CA ARG A 405 -4.69 -4.52 -0.12
C ARG A 405 -4.99 -4.69 1.37
N ASP A 406 -5.43 -3.62 2.02
CA ASP A 406 -5.71 -3.68 3.46
C ASP A 406 -7.10 -4.28 3.78
N CYS A 407 -8.13 -4.01 2.97
CA CYS A 407 -9.52 -4.41 3.29
C CYS A 407 -10.13 -5.47 2.35
N GLY A 408 -9.42 -5.93 1.33
CA GLY A 408 -9.87 -6.93 0.36
C GLY A 408 -10.91 -6.44 -0.66
N LEU A 409 -11.15 -5.12 -0.75
CA LEU A 409 -12.27 -4.56 -1.50
C LEU A 409 -11.83 -4.18 -2.92
N TYR A 410 -11.78 -5.20 -3.79
CA TYR A 410 -11.36 -5.07 -5.19
C TYR A 410 -12.52 -5.06 -6.18
N GLN A 411 -13.55 -5.88 -5.92
CA GLN A 411 -14.60 -6.11 -6.91
C GLN A 411 -15.61 -4.95 -7.00
N ALA A 412 -16.02 -4.37 -5.86
CA ALA A 412 -17.05 -3.34 -5.87
C ALA A 412 -16.72 -2.12 -6.76
N PRO A 413 -15.48 -1.56 -6.76
CA PRO A 413 -15.11 -0.51 -7.70
C PRO A 413 -15.23 -0.94 -9.17
N ARG A 414 -14.86 -2.18 -9.49
CA ARG A 414 -14.94 -2.72 -10.86
C ARG A 414 -16.39 -2.90 -11.29
N ASP A 415 -17.25 -3.41 -10.42
CA ASP A 415 -18.69 -3.52 -10.66
C ASP A 415 -19.33 -2.15 -10.92
N VAL A 416 -18.90 -1.12 -10.19
CA VAL A 416 -19.36 0.25 -10.40
C VAL A 416 -18.90 0.78 -11.76
N ILE A 417 -17.61 0.64 -12.11
CA ILE A 417 -17.10 1.07 -13.43
C ILE A 417 -17.81 0.35 -14.57
N GLY A 418 -17.97 -0.97 -14.45
CA GLY A 418 -18.63 -1.81 -15.47
C GLY A 418 -20.13 -1.56 -15.62
N ALA A 419 -20.77 -0.85 -14.69
CA ALA A 419 -22.18 -0.46 -14.81
C ALA A 419 -22.40 0.65 -15.85
N VAL A 420 -21.36 1.37 -16.27
CA VAL A 420 -21.47 2.41 -17.31
C VAL A 420 -21.39 1.78 -18.70
N GLY A 421 -22.52 1.71 -19.38
CA GLY A 421 -22.65 1.06 -20.69
C GLY A 421 -21.79 1.73 -21.75
N GLY A 422 -20.91 0.95 -22.39
CA GLY A 422 -20.00 1.42 -23.43
C GLY A 422 -18.64 1.92 -22.93
N ILE A 423 -18.36 1.77 -21.63
CA ILE A 423 -17.02 1.94 -21.05
C ILE A 423 -16.39 0.56 -20.82
N GLU A 424 -15.17 0.37 -21.31
CA GLU A 424 -14.32 -0.78 -21.01
C GLU A 424 -13.26 -0.40 -19.96
N LEU A 425 -13.10 -1.25 -18.94
CA LEU A 425 -12.03 -1.13 -17.95
C LEU A 425 -10.75 -1.80 -18.47
N SER A 426 -9.72 -0.98 -18.75
CA SER A 426 -8.38 -1.46 -19.08
C SER A 426 -7.51 -1.47 -17.83
N GLU A 427 -7.26 -2.65 -17.28
CA GLU A 427 -6.40 -2.79 -16.10
C GLU A 427 -4.95 -2.43 -16.41
N MET A 428 -4.28 -1.78 -15.44
CA MET A 428 -2.83 -1.62 -15.48
C MET A 428 -2.15 -2.96 -15.18
N ALA A 429 -0.93 -3.16 -15.69
CA ALA A 429 -0.15 -4.37 -15.44
C ALA A 429 -0.01 -4.70 -13.94
N LYS A 430 0.08 -3.67 -13.09
CA LYS A 430 0.05 -3.79 -11.63
C LYS A 430 -1.30 -3.30 -11.10
N ALA A 431 -2.25 -4.22 -10.94
CA ALA A 431 -3.59 -3.97 -10.42
C ALA A 431 -3.94 -4.92 -9.26
N GLY A 432 -5.09 -4.70 -8.62
CA GLY A 432 -5.56 -5.52 -7.51
C GLY A 432 -4.57 -5.55 -6.34
N ALA A 433 -4.23 -6.75 -5.84
CA ALA A 433 -3.26 -6.93 -4.74
C ALA A 433 -1.85 -6.39 -5.08
N GLU A 434 -1.50 -6.36 -6.37
CA GLU A 434 -0.21 -5.90 -6.87
C GLU A 434 -0.17 -4.40 -7.21
N SER A 435 -1.28 -3.69 -7.01
CA SER A 435 -1.39 -2.26 -7.31
C SER A 435 -0.22 -1.43 -6.78
N PHE A 436 0.39 -0.64 -7.66
CA PHE A 436 1.49 0.24 -7.30
C PHE A 436 0.95 1.45 -6.50
N CYS A 437 1.69 1.90 -5.49
CA CYS A 437 1.25 2.96 -4.58
C CYS A 437 1.09 4.30 -5.31
N CYS A 438 0.09 5.10 -4.92
CA CYS A 438 -0.07 6.47 -5.41
C CYS A 438 0.96 7.44 -4.85
N GLY A 439 1.63 7.12 -3.73
CA GLY A 439 2.62 7.96 -3.06
C GLY A 439 2.13 8.69 -1.80
N ALA A 440 0.82 8.91 -1.64
CA ALA A 440 0.31 9.83 -0.61
C ALA A 440 0.28 9.28 0.84
N GLY A 441 0.19 7.96 0.99
CA GLY A 441 -0.09 7.29 2.27
C GLY A 441 1.00 7.46 3.34
N GLY A 442 0.71 6.98 4.55
CA GLY A 442 1.71 6.94 5.64
C GLY A 442 2.18 8.30 6.15
N GLY A 443 1.51 9.39 5.76
CA GLY A 443 1.94 10.77 6.08
C GLY A 443 2.98 11.34 5.11
N VAL A 444 3.40 10.58 4.09
CA VAL A 444 4.47 11.00 3.16
C VAL A 444 4.06 12.25 2.39
N LYS A 445 2.80 12.37 1.94
CA LYS A 445 2.31 13.58 1.28
C LYS A 445 2.53 14.87 2.10
N LEU A 446 2.47 14.77 3.42
CA LEU A 446 2.60 15.89 4.34
C LEU A 446 4.06 16.13 4.78
N ILE A 447 4.88 15.08 4.83
CA ILE A 447 6.27 15.14 5.31
C ILE A 447 7.26 15.36 4.18
N ASN A 448 7.04 14.71 3.04
CA ASN A 448 7.92 14.69 1.87
C ASN A 448 7.07 14.61 0.59
N ASN A 449 6.49 15.76 0.22
CA ASN A 449 5.59 15.88 -0.92
C ASN A 449 6.28 15.51 -2.25
N ASP A 450 7.55 15.87 -2.43
CA ASP A 450 8.29 15.62 -3.66
C ASP A 450 8.44 14.12 -3.93
N LEU A 451 8.77 13.34 -2.88
CA LEU A 451 8.77 11.88 -2.97
C LEU A 451 7.37 11.31 -3.26
N ALA A 452 6.33 11.86 -2.63
CA ALA A 452 4.96 11.42 -2.91
C ALA A 452 4.59 11.64 -4.39
N VAL A 453 4.93 12.80 -4.96
CA VAL A 453 4.69 13.13 -6.36
C VAL A 453 5.53 12.25 -7.31
N ALA A 454 6.80 12.02 -7.01
CA ALA A 454 7.65 11.13 -7.83
C ALA A 454 7.08 9.71 -7.93
N ILE A 455 6.64 9.13 -6.81
CA ILE A 455 5.94 7.82 -6.80
C ILE A 455 4.65 7.88 -7.62
N GLY A 456 3.89 8.97 -7.49
CA GLY A 456 2.67 9.18 -8.26
C GLY A 456 2.92 9.28 -9.76
N GLN A 457 4.00 9.92 -10.20
CA GLN A 457 4.36 10.08 -11.62
C GLN A 457 4.61 8.73 -12.28
N GLU A 458 5.31 7.81 -11.60
CA GLU A 458 5.48 6.45 -12.08
C GLU A 458 4.13 5.71 -12.18
N ARG A 459 3.20 5.95 -11.24
CA ARG A 459 1.85 5.37 -11.36
C ARG A 459 1.07 5.95 -12.54
N ILE A 460 1.19 7.25 -12.80
CA ILE A 460 0.60 7.87 -13.99
C ILE A 460 1.21 7.28 -15.26
N ARG A 461 2.52 7.05 -15.31
CA ARG A 461 3.18 6.38 -16.44
C ARG A 461 2.55 5.00 -16.71
N GLN A 462 2.37 4.18 -15.67
CA GLN A 462 1.70 2.88 -15.79
C GLN A 462 0.25 3.01 -16.28
N ALA A 463 -0.46 4.06 -15.86
CA ALA A 463 -1.82 4.32 -16.32
C ALA A 463 -1.85 4.72 -17.81
N ARG A 464 -0.90 5.55 -18.26
CA ARG A 464 -0.71 5.92 -19.68
C ARG A 464 -0.33 4.71 -20.54
N ASP A 465 0.45 3.77 -20.02
CA ASP A 465 0.83 2.53 -20.74
C ASP A 465 -0.39 1.66 -21.12
N THR A 466 -1.55 1.87 -20.48
CA THR A 466 -2.81 1.19 -20.87
C THR A 466 -3.46 1.75 -22.15
N GLY A 467 -3.00 2.93 -22.60
CA GLY A 467 -3.61 3.70 -23.68
C GLY A 467 -4.88 4.48 -23.28
N CYS A 468 -5.26 4.50 -22.00
CA CYS A 468 -6.39 5.29 -21.52
C CYS A 468 -5.98 6.76 -21.28
N SER A 469 -6.92 7.69 -21.42
CA SER A 469 -6.75 9.11 -21.04
C SER A 469 -7.41 9.47 -19.70
N VAL A 470 -8.11 8.51 -19.08
CA VAL A 470 -8.83 8.67 -17.82
C VAL A 470 -8.39 7.59 -16.83
N LEU A 471 -7.90 8.02 -15.67
CA LEU A 471 -7.61 7.17 -14.52
C LEU A 471 -8.66 7.40 -13.44
N VAL A 472 -9.42 6.36 -13.13
CA VAL A 472 -10.43 6.35 -12.07
C VAL A 472 -9.80 5.87 -10.76
N SER A 473 -10.19 6.46 -9.64
CA SER A 473 -9.84 6.01 -8.30
C SER A 473 -11.04 6.13 -7.36
N ALA A 474 -10.95 5.47 -6.21
CA ALA A 474 -12.00 5.47 -5.18
C ALA A 474 -11.40 5.93 -3.84
N CYS A 475 -10.54 6.94 -3.88
CA CYS A 475 -9.82 7.43 -2.71
C CYS A 475 -9.33 8.86 -2.97
N PRO A 476 -9.85 9.85 -2.22
CA PRO A 476 -9.52 11.26 -2.37
C PRO A 476 -8.02 11.55 -2.22
N TRP A 477 -7.35 10.83 -1.32
CA TRP A 477 -5.89 10.98 -1.11
C TRP A 477 -5.09 10.48 -2.31
N CYS A 478 -5.53 9.40 -2.95
CA CYS A 478 -4.89 8.89 -4.15
C CYS A 478 -5.13 9.88 -5.30
N GLU A 479 -6.36 10.31 -5.50
CA GLU A 479 -6.73 11.25 -6.56
C GLU A 479 -5.98 12.58 -6.44
N HIS A 480 -5.90 13.14 -5.24
CA HIS A 480 -5.19 14.38 -5.01
C HIS A 480 -3.71 14.26 -5.39
N ASN A 481 -3.01 13.23 -4.92
CA ASN A 481 -1.60 13.08 -5.27
C ASN A 481 -1.39 12.72 -6.74
N LEU A 482 -2.26 11.89 -7.32
CA LEU A 482 -2.19 11.53 -8.74
C LEU A 482 -2.44 12.74 -9.63
N ARG A 483 -3.35 13.66 -9.25
CA ARG A 483 -3.56 14.94 -9.96
C ARG A 483 -2.30 15.79 -9.96
N ASP A 484 -1.64 15.93 -8.81
CA ASP A 484 -0.37 16.64 -8.71
C ASP A 484 0.75 15.96 -9.53
N SER A 485 0.60 14.67 -9.80
CA SER A 485 1.59 13.84 -10.50
C SER A 485 1.40 13.76 -12.02
N VAL A 486 0.29 14.26 -12.58
CA VAL A 486 0.05 14.15 -14.03
C VAL A 486 1.16 14.86 -14.82
N GLY A 487 1.63 16.02 -14.34
CA GLY A 487 2.55 16.89 -15.08
C GLY A 487 1.85 17.40 -16.35
N GLY A 488 1.20 18.57 -16.26
CA GLY A 488 0.15 18.99 -17.22
C GLY A 488 0.54 19.02 -18.70
N GLY A 489 -0.47 19.14 -19.58
CA GLY A 489 -0.28 19.39 -21.02
C GLY A 489 -0.77 18.31 -21.98
N ASP A 490 -1.22 17.15 -21.49
CA ASP A 490 -1.63 16.01 -22.33
C ASP A 490 -3.12 15.63 -22.24
N GLY A 491 -3.90 16.36 -21.43
CA GLY A 491 -5.33 16.10 -21.24
C GLY A 491 -5.65 14.85 -20.42
N PHE A 492 -4.67 14.22 -19.77
CA PHE A 492 -4.90 13.06 -18.92
C PHE A 492 -5.69 13.44 -17.65
N ARG A 493 -6.80 12.75 -17.40
CA ARG A 493 -7.76 13.09 -16.33
C ARG A 493 -7.72 12.08 -15.20
N ILE A 494 -7.70 12.58 -13.97
CA ILE A 494 -7.94 11.78 -12.77
C ILE A 494 -9.38 12.02 -12.33
N MET A 495 -10.13 10.95 -12.10
CA MET A 495 -11.55 11.02 -11.78
C MET A 495 -11.90 10.16 -10.57
N ASP A 496 -12.75 10.69 -9.69
CA ASP A 496 -13.36 9.89 -8.62
C ASP A 496 -14.42 8.95 -9.23
N ILE A 497 -14.56 7.75 -8.66
CA ILE A 497 -15.53 6.76 -9.10
C ILE A 497 -16.98 7.25 -9.04
N VAL A 498 -17.31 8.16 -8.11
CA VAL A 498 -18.61 8.83 -8.03
C VAL A 498 -18.80 9.78 -9.21
N ASP A 499 -17.76 10.53 -9.57
CA ASP A 499 -17.82 11.45 -10.71
C ASP A 499 -18.04 10.69 -12.02
N LEU A 500 -17.38 9.53 -12.18
CA LEU A 500 -17.62 8.61 -13.31
C LEU A 500 -19.11 8.28 -13.45
N ILE A 501 -19.77 7.87 -12.37
CA ILE A 501 -21.18 7.49 -12.42
C ILE A 501 -22.07 8.71 -12.64
N ALA A 502 -21.85 9.78 -11.87
CA ALA A 502 -22.69 10.97 -11.90
C ALA A 502 -22.67 11.69 -13.26
N GLU A 503 -21.55 11.65 -13.99
CA GLU A 503 -21.44 12.24 -15.33
C GLU A 503 -22.15 11.42 -16.42
N ASN A 504 -22.52 10.16 -16.14
CA ASN A 504 -23.15 9.25 -17.10
C ASN A 504 -24.63 8.91 -16.78
N ILE A 505 -25.18 9.35 -15.64
CA ILE A 505 -26.63 9.23 -15.34
C ILE A 505 -27.40 10.42 -15.90
#